data_AF-A0A1V0DAT7-F1
#
_entry.id   AF-A0A1V0DAT7-F1
#
_cell.length_a   1.000
_cell.length_b   1.000
_cell.length_c   1.000
_cell.angle_alpha   90.00
_cell.angle_beta   90.00
_cell.angle_gamma   90.00
#
_symmetry.space_group_name_H-M   'P 1'
#
loop_
_entity.id
_entity.type
_entity.pdbx_description
1 polymer ?
#
loop_
_entity_poly.entity_id
_entity_poly.type
_entity_poly.pdbx_seq_one_letter_code
_entity_poly.pdbx_strand_id
1 'polypeptide(L)' 'MSILYFLVPLALLLAAAGVGAFYWAVRSGQFDDVETPAIRILLDEDLPPGEEQDERTSPA' A
#
# COMPACT_ATOMS: atom_id res chain seq x y z
N MET A 1 33.61 12.52 24.09
CA MET A 1 33.02 11.16 24.21
C MET A 1 31.64 11.15 24.88
N SER A 2 30.86 12.23 24.83
CA SER A 2 29.52 12.32 25.40
C SER A 2 28.40 12.11 24.36
N ILE A 3 28.66 12.45 23.09
CA ILE A 3 27.66 12.40 22.02
C ILE A 3 27.16 10.97 21.72
N LEU A 4 27.98 9.95 21.99
CA LEU A 4 27.60 8.54 21.79
C LEU A 4 26.42 8.15 22.68
N TYR A 5 26.31 8.72 23.88
CA TYR A 5 25.16 8.48 24.77
C TYR A 5 23.84 9.00 24.21
N PHE A 6 23.89 9.94 23.26
CA PHE A 6 22.71 10.45 22.57
C PHE A 6 22.46 9.72 21.25
N LEU A 7 23.51 9.50 20.46
CA LEU A 7 23.44 8.85 19.15
C LEU A 7 23.00 7.38 19.25
N VAL A 8 23.47 6.63 20.24
CA VAL A 8 23.14 5.20 20.35
C VAL A 8 21.64 4.99 20.62
N PRO A 9 21.02 5.64 21.63
CA PRO A 9 19.57 5.53 21.82
C PRO A 9 18.76 6.04 20.63
N LEU A 10 19.18 7.14 20.00
CA LEU A 10 18.49 7.69 18.84
C LEU A 10 18.52 6.71 17.66
N ALA A 11 19.67 6.09 17.39
CA ALA A 11 19.81 5.09 16.34
C ALA A 11 18.94 3.85 16.62
N LEU A 12 18.89 3.38 17.87
CA LEU A 12 18.02 2.28 18.27
C LEU A 12 16.54 2.63 18.08
N LEU A 13 16.13 3.86 18.41
CA LEU A 13 14.75 4.33 18.24
C LEU A 13 14.39 4.38 16.75
N LEU A 14 15.27 4.92 15.90
CA LEU A 14 15.07 4.94 14.45
C LEU A 14 15.00 3.52 13.86
N ALA A 15 15.85 2.60 14.31
CA ALA A 15 15.80 1.20 13.89
C ALA A 15 14.48 0.53 14.31
N ALA A 16 14.04 0.73 15.55
CA ALA A 16 12.77 0.22 16.05
C ALA A 16 11.57 0.82 15.28
N ALA A 17 11.62 2.11 14.96
CA ALA A 17 10.60 2.78 14.15
C ALA A 17 10.56 2.18 12.73
N GLY A 18 11.71 1.94 12.11
CA GLY A 18 11.79 1.28 10.80
C GLY A 18 11.17 -0.11 10.80
N VAL A 19 11.53 -0.95 11.79
CA VAL A 19 10.95 -2.30 11.94
C VAL A 19 9.45 -2.24 12.23
N GLY A 20 9.01 -1.31 13.08
CA GLY A 20 7.60 -1.12 13.41
C GLY A 20 6.76 -0.66 12.21
N ALA A 21 7.27 0.30 11.44
CA ALA A 21 6.64 0.76 10.21
C ALA A 21 6.56 -0.35 9.16
N PHE A 22 7.64 -1.13 9.00
CA PHE A 22 7.66 -2.27 8.10
C PHE A 22 6.62 -3.34 8.50
N TYR A 23 6.60 -3.71 9.78
CA TYR A 23 5.61 -4.67 10.31
C TYR A 23 4.17 -4.19 10.11
N TRP A 24 3.91 -2.91 10.35
CA TRP A 24 2.60 -2.29 10.11
C TRP A 24 2.22 -2.33 8.63
N ALA A 25 3.14 -2.01 7.72
CA ALA A 25 2.90 -2.02 6.28
C ALA A 25 2.56 -3.42 5.76
N VAL A 26 3.31 -4.45 6.20
CA VAL A 26 3.03 -5.85 5.87
C VAL A 26 1.65 -6.28 6.38
N ARG A 27 1.32 -5.96 7.63
CA ARG A 27 0.02 -6.33 8.20
C ARG A 27 -1.16 -5.56 7.61
N SER A 28 -0.91 -4.38 7.06
CA SER A 28 -1.93 -3.57 6.37
C SER A 28 -2.17 -4.01 4.92
N GLY A 29 -1.46 -5.04 4.44
CA GLY A 29 -1.63 -5.57 3.08
C GLY A 29 -1.10 -4.64 1.97
N GLN A 30 -0.26 -3.65 2.30
CA GLN A 30 0.29 -2.69 1.33
C GLN A 30 1.13 -3.37 0.23
N PHE A 31 1.62 -4.59 0.46
CA PHE A 31 2.41 -5.36 -0.49
C PHE A 31 1.59 -6.40 -1.25
N ASP A 32 0.30 -6.56 -0.94
CA ASP A 32 -0.56 -7.58 -1.56
C ASP A 32 -1.02 -7.16 -2.96
N ASP A 33 -1.01 -5.85 -3.26
CA ASP A 33 -1.51 -5.30 -4.52
C ASP A 33 -0.42 -4.57 -5.33
N VAL A 34 0.60 -5.32 -5.76
CA VAL A 34 1.67 -4.81 -6.64
C VAL A 34 1.39 -5.02 -8.13
N GLU A 35 0.46 -5.93 -8.49
CA GLU A 35 0.18 -6.29 -9.89
C GLU A 35 -1.04 -5.56 -10.48
N THR A 36 -2.14 -5.46 -9.74
CA THR A 36 -3.41 -4.87 -10.23
C THR A 36 -3.26 -3.42 -10.70
N PRO A 37 -2.49 -2.53 -10.05
CA PRO A 37 -2.37 -1.14 -10.48
C PRO A 37 -1.76 -0.98 -11.87
N ALA A 38 -0.80 -1.84 -12.24
CA ALA A 38 -0.11 -1.78 -13.53
C ALA A 38 -0.97 -2.28 -14.69
N ILE A 39 -1.91 -3.18 -14.41
CA ILE A 39 -2.84 -3.71 -15.40
C ILE A 39 -4.02 -2.75 -15.56
N ARG A 40 -4.48 -2.11 -14.48
CA ARG A 40 -5.57 -1.13 -14.51
C ARG A 40 -5.33 0.03 -15.48
N ILE A 41 -4.12 0.60 -15.54
CA ILE A 41 -3.82 1.68 -16.49
C ILE A 41 -3.91 1.24 -17.96
N LEU A 42 -3.73 -0.06 -18.25
CA LEU A 42 -3.87 -0.61 -19.60
C LEU A 42 -5.33 -0.96 -19.96
N LEU A 43 -6.18 -1.25 -18.98
CA LEU A 43 -7.59 -1.58 -19.18
C LEU A 43 -8.55 -0.38 -19.04
N ASP A 44 -8.17 0.64 -18.28
CA ASP A 44 -9.00 1.84 -18.06
C ASP A 44 -9.09 2.76 -19.29
N GLU A 45 -8.26 2.58 -20.33
CA GLU A 45 -8.34 3.37 -21.58
C GLU A 45 -9.44 2.91 -22.54
N ASP A 46 -9.95 1.68 -22.40
CA ASP A 46 -10.88 1.08 -23.35
C ASP A 46 -12.36 1.06 -22.90
N LEU A 47 -12.67 1.52 -21.68
CA LEU A 47 -14.04 1.53 -21.17
C LEU A 47 -14.75 2.86 -21.52
N PRO A 48 -15.79 2.84 -22.37
CA PRO A 48 -16.61 4.02 -22.60
C PRO A 48 -17.28 4.46 -21.28
N PRO A 49 -17.36 5.77 -20.98
CA PRO A 49 -18.03 6.25 -19.78
C PRO A 49 -19.53 5.93 -19.87
N GLY A 50 -19.99 4.84 -19.26
CA GLY A 50 -21.42 4.50 -19.21
C GLY A 50 -21.82 3.03 -19.06
N GLU A 51 -20.91 2.06 -19.20
CA GLU A 51 -21.32 0.64 -19.28
C GLU A 51 -21.33 -0.14 -17.95
N GLU A 52 -21.26 0.52 -16.79
CA GLU A 52 -21.19 -0.21 -15.49
C GLU A 52 -22.54 -0.47 -14.79
N GLN A 53 -23.70 -0.10 -15.35
CA GLN A 53 -24.97 -0.21 -14.61
C GLN A 53 -26.18 -0.61 -15.46
N ASP A 54 -26.20 -1.78 -16.11
CA ASP A 54 -27.49 -2.34 -16.59
C ASP A 54 -27.56 -3.88 -16.69
N GLU A 55 -26.85 -4.65 -15.86
CA GLU A 55 -26.95 -6.12 -15.88
C GLU A 55 -27.30 -6.79 -14.53
N ARG A 56 -27.60 -6.01 -13.49
CA ARG A 56 -27.99 -6.55 -12.17
C ARG A 56 -29.48 -6.42 -11.80
N THR A 57 -30.34 -6.11 -12.75
CA THR A 57 -31.80 -6.10 -12.55
C THR A 57 -32.56 -6.69 -13.73
N SER A 58 -32.36 -7.99 -14.02
CA SER A 58 -33.37 -8.76 -14.74
C SER A 58 -33.39 -10.21 -14.27
N PRO A 59 -34.18 -10.55 -13.23
CA PRO A 59 -34.72 -11.89 -13.10
C PRO A 59 -35.98 -11.98 -13.96
N ALA A 60 -35.98 -12.94 -14.89
CA ALA A 60 -37.15 -13.38 -15.64
C ALA A 60 -38.21 -14.07 -14.75
#